data_AF-A0A133UZV6-F1
#
_entry.id   AF-A0A133UZV6-F1
#
_cell.length_a   1.000
_cell.length_b   1.000
_cell.length_c   1.000
_cell.angle_alpha   90.00
_cell.angle_beta   90.00
_cell.angle_gamma   90.00
#
_symmetry.space_group_name_H-M   'P 1'
#
loop_
_entity.id
_entity.type
_entity.pdbx_description
1 polymer ?
#
loop_
_entity_poly.entity_id
_entity_poly.type
_entity_poly.pdbx_seq_one_letter_code
_entity_poly.pdbx_strand_id
1 'polypeptide(L)' 'MGKSKEIREEDRVKIRSPEQLFYYEIYRKLYGPTEPEDPDARTCPHCGVNVPDDASFCRTCGNGIGS' A
#
# COMPACT_ATOMS: atom_id res chain seq x y z
N MET A 1 9.82 -11.75 -14.53
CA MET A 1 9.59 -11.36 -13.12
C MET A 1 8.13 -11.64 -12.76
N GLY A 2 7.81 -11.96 -11.50
CA GLY A 2 6.41 -12.05 -11.06
C GLY A 2 5.83 -10.67 -10.75
N LYS A 3 4.57 -10.42 -11.10
CA LYS A 3 3.88 -9.13 -10.92
C LYS A 3 3.98 -8.55 -9.50
N SER A 4 3.87 -9.39 -8.47
CA SER A 4 4.03 -8.97 -7.08
C SER A 4 5.41 -8.40 -6.75
N LYS A 5 6.45 -8.79 -7.50
CA LYS A 5 7.81 -8.25 -7.33
C LYS A 5 7.90 -6.84 -7.89
N GLU A 6 7.36 -6.62 -9.09
CA GLU A 6 7.30 -5.31 -9.75
C GLU A 6 6.55 -4.29 -8.89
N ILE A 7 5.35 -4.64 -8.42
CA ILE A 7 4.53 -3.79 -7.55
C ILE A 7 5.27 -3.41 -6.24
N ARG A 8 6.09 -4.31 -5.69
CA ARG A 8 6.88 -4.01 -4.50
C ARG A 8 8.02 -3.03 -4.79
N GLU A 9 8.64 -3.14 -5.96
CA GLU A 9 9.77 -2.32 -6.37
C GLU A 9 9.32 -0.91 -6.79
N GLU A 10 8.25 -0.83 -7.59
CA GLU A 10 7.73 0.42 -8.14
C GLU A 10 6.80 1.14 -7.16
N ASP A 11 5.79 0.43 -6.66
CA ASP A 11 4.69 1.04 -5.91
C ASP A 11 4.89 0.93 -4.38
N ARG A 12 5.95 0.24 -3.93
CA ARG A 12 6.24 -0.06 -2.51
C ARG A 12 5.10 -0.80 -1.81
N VAL A 13 4.24 -1.49 -2.55
CA VAL A 13 3.13 -2.27 -2.01
C VAL A 13 3.50 -3.74 -1.89
N LYS A 14 3.37 -4.29 -0.67
CA LYS A 14 3.55 -5.73 -0.44
C LYS A 14 2.25 -6.50 -0.70
N ILE A 15 2.19 -7.22 -1.82
CA ILE A 15 1.12 -8.17 -2.15
C ILE A 15 1.34 -9.49 -1.39
N ARG A 16 0.29 -9.99 -0.72
CA ARG A 16 0.30 -11.13 0.20
C ARG A 16 -0.53 -12.31 -0.28
N SER A 17 -1.44 -12.11 -1.23
CA SER A 17 -2.24 -13.18 -1.83
C SER A 17 -2.59 -12.88 -3.31
N PRO A 18 -2.98 -13.89 -4.10
CA PRO A 18 -3.48 -13.69 -5.47
C PRO A 18 -4.73 -12.80 -5.53
N GLU A 19 -5.62 -12.89 -4.55
CA GLU A 19 -6.82 -12.06 -4.48
C GLU A 19 -6.45 -10.59 -4.25
N GLN A 20 -5.50 -10.33 -3.34
CA GLN A 20 -4.98 -8.98 -3.13
C GLN A 20 -4.33 -8.43 -4.41
N LEU A 21 -3.59 -9.27 -5.16
CA LEU A 21 -3.01 -8.87 -6.44
C LEU A 21 -4.09 -8.38 -7.40
N PHE A 22 -5.16 -9.16 -7.57
CA PHE A 22 -6.26 -8.82 -8.46
C PHE A 22 -6.92 -7.48 -8.08
N TYR A 23 -7.22 -7.28 -6.79
CA TYR A 23 -7.79 -6.01 -6.33
C TYR A 23 -6.83 -4.83 -6.52
N TYR A 24 -5.54 -5.05 -6.27
CA TYR A 24 -4.53 -4.00 -6.43
C TYR A 24 -4.34 -3.60 -7.89
N GLU A 25 -4.37 -4.54 -8.84
CA GLU A 25 -4.28 -4.21 -10.27
C GLU A 25 -5.45 -3.34 -10.74
N ILE A 26 -6.66 -3.61 -10.25
CA ILE A 26 -7.84 -2.77 -10.51
C ILE A 26 -7.64 -1.38 -9.90
N TYR A 27 -7.22 -1.32 -8.62
CA TYR A 27 -6.95 -0.06 -7.94
C TYR A 27 -5.89 0.77 -8.70
N ARG A 28 -4.73 0.19 -9.01
CA ARG A 28 -3.63 0.85 -9.73
C ARG A 28 -4.07 1.38 -11.09
N LYS A 29 -4.93 0.65 -11.80
CA LYS A 29 -5.49 1.09 -13.08
C LYS A 29 -6.46 2.27 -12.95
N LEU A 30 -7.23 2.32 -11.87
CA LEU A 30 -8.25 3.36 -11.65
C LEU A 30 -7.68 4.63 -11.00
N TYR A 31 -6.72 4.48 -10.10
CA TYR A 31 -6.26 5.54 -9.21
C TYR A 31 -4.75 5.82 -9.28
N GLY A 32 -3.97 4.96 -9.95
CA GLY A 32 -2.51 5.05 -9.96
C GLY A 32 -1.85 4.36 -8.76
N PRO A 33 -0.50 4.43 -8.65
CA PRO A 33 0.23 3.93 -7.50
C PRO A 33 -0.09 4.76 -6.25
N THR A 34 0.00 4.12 -5.08
CA THR A 34 -0.21 4.80 -3.81
C THR A 34 0.99 5.69 -3.48
N GLU A 35 0.85 6.99 -3.70
CA GLU A 35 1.78 8.03 -3.23
C GLU A 35 1.23 8.69 -1.95
N PRO A 36 2.09 9.08 -0.99
CA PRO A 36 1.65 9.90 0.13
C PRO A 36 1.20 11.27 -0.39
N GLU A 37 -0.01 11.68 -0.04
CA GLU A 37 -0.55 13.02 -0.31
C GLU A 37 0.23 14.09 0.46
N ASP A 38 0.65 13.75 1.69
CA ASP A 38 1.47 14.60 2.56
C ASP A 38 2.77 13.87 2.92
N PRO A 39 3.95 14.34 2.44
CA PRO A 39 5.23 13.66 2.69
C PRO A 39 5.70 13.77 4.16
N ASP A 40 5.17 14.70 4.93
CA ASP A 40 5.54 14.93 6.34
C ASP A 40 4.61 14.19 7.31
N ALA A 41 3.42 13.78 6.85
CA ALA A 41 2.51 12.97 7.63
C ALA A 41 3.01 11.52 7.79
N ARG A 42 2.60 10.87 8.89
CA ARG A 42 2.90 9.45 9.14
C ARG A 42 2.41 8.61 7.96
N THR A 43 3.28 7.74 7.45
CA THR A 43 2.96 6.84 6.33
C THR A 43 2.95 5.38 6.77
N CYS A 44 2.13 4.57 6.09
CA CYS A 44 2.12 3.14 6.30
C CYS A 44 3.44 2.53 5.78
N PRO A 45 4.23 1.82 6.61
CA PRO A 45 5.51 1.24 6.19
C PRO A 45 5.35 0.08 5.18
N HIS A 46 4.12 -0.36 4.90
CA HIS A 46 3.83 -1.47 4.00
C HIS A 46 3.29 -1.06 2.63
N CYS A 47 2.76 0.16 2.49
CA CYS A 47 2.16 0.63 1.25
C CYS A 47 2.32 2.14 0.98
N GLY A 48 2.99 2.88 1.86
CA GLY A 48 3.36 4.28 1.62
C GLY A 48 2.26 5.32 1.78
N VAL A 49 0.98 4.94 1.86
CA VAL A 49 -0.12 5.90 2.07
C VAL A 49 -0.03 6.61 3.40
N ASN A 50 -0.55 7.83 3.47
CA ASN A 50 -0.73 8.53 4.73
C ASN A 50 -1.70 7.78 5.64
N VAL A 51 -1.36 7.76 6.92
CA VAL A 51 -2.18 7.16 7.97
C VAL A 51 -2.23 8.09 9.18
N PRO A 52 -3.34 8.07 9.95
CA PRO A 52 -3.41 8.78 11.22
C PRO A 52 -2.29 8.38 12.19
N ASP A 53 -1.85 9.31 13.03
CA ASP A 53 -0.82 9.04 14.05
C ASP A 53 -1.23 7.98 15.07
N ASP A 54 -2.53 7.83 15.32
CA ASP A 54 -3.13 6.83 16.20
C ASP A 54 -3.53 5.54 15.48
N ALA A 55 -3.23 5.41 14.18
CA ALA A 55 -3.63 4.23 13.41
C ALA A 55 -2.87 2.96 13.86
N SER A 56 -3.62 1.97 14.33
CA SER A 56 -3.13 0.62 14.62
C SER A 56 -3.14 -0.30 13.39
N PHE A 57 -3.91 0.04 12.35
CA PHE A 57 -4.01 -0.72 11.10
C PHE A 57 -4.21 0.20 9.89
N CYS A 58 -3.67 -0.21 8.75
CA CYS A 58 -3.82 0.50 7.48
C CYS A 58 -5.22 0.30 6.92
N ARG A 59 -5.96 1.38 6.68
CA ARG A 59 -7.26 1.30 6.00
C ARG A 59 -7.13 0.94 4.51
N THR A 60 -5.96 1.15 3.91
CA THR A 60 -5.71 0.86 2.50
C THR A 60 -5.20 -0.56 2.28
N CYS A 61 -4.19 -1.01 3.05
CA CYS A 61 -3.57 -2.32 2.84
C CYS A 61 -3.90 -3.38 3.92
N GLY A 62 -4.69 -3.03 4.94
CA GLY A 62 -5.14 -3.94 5.99
C GLY A 62 -4.08 -4.39 7.00
N ASN A 63 -2.84 -3.90 6.88
CA ASN A 63 -1.73 -4.33 7.75
C ASN A 63 -1.71 -3.58 9.07
N GLY A 64 -1.33 -4.26 10.15
CA GLY A 64 -1.03 -3.60 11.42
C GLY A 64 0.12 -2.59 11.26
N ILE A 65 -0.04 -1.39 11.81
CA ILE A 65 0.95 -0.30 11.84
C ILE A 65 1.24 0.12 13.30
N GLY A 66 0.60 -0.52 14.28
CA GLY A 66 0.94 -0.36 15.70
C GLY A 66 2.35 -0.87 15.99
N SER A 67 3.03 -0.14 16.88
CA SER A 67 4.41 -0.29 17.36
C SER A 67 4.93 -1.73 17.48
#